data_AF-A0A2M7PI89-F1
#
_entry.id   AF-A0A2M7PI89-F1
#
_cell.length_a   1.000
_cell.length_b   1.000
_cell.length_c   1.000
_cell.angle_alpha   90.00
_cell.angle_beta   90.00
_cell.angle_gamma   90.00
#
_symmetry.space_group_name_H-M   'P 1'
#
loop_
_entity.id
_entity.type
_entity.pdbx_description
1 polymer ?
#
loop_
_entity_poly.entity_id
_entity_poly.type
_entity_poly.pdbx_seq_one_letter_code
_entity_poly.pdbx_strand_id
1 'polypeptide(L)' 'MGVIEVDMFEESVDSPAHPEALKFRQILEEVADEYNCSLNSFSVEKGTVSFSFDSDLLMADVIKVLRDGK' A
#
# COMPACT_ATOMS: atom_id res chain seq x y z
N MET A 1 -7.30 7.76 -11.39
CA MET A 1 -6.91 7.10 -10.12
C MET A 1 -5.56 6.46 -10.35
N GLY A 2 -4.54 6.87 -9.58
CA GLY A 2 -3.21 6.29 -9.68
C GLY A 2 -3.09 5.01 -8.86
N VAL A 3 -2.11 4.18 -9.20
CA VAL A 3 -1.70 3.02 -8.39
C VAL A 3 -0.25 3.25 -7.98
N ILE A 4 0.05 3.00 -6.72
CA ILE A 4 1.42 3.01 -6.19
C ILE A 4 1.90 1.56 -6.21
N GLU A 5 3.05 1.31 -6.82
CA GLU A 5 3.71 0.01 -6.86
C GLU A 5 5.05 0.10 -6.13
N VAL A 6 5.28 -0.80 -5.18
CA VAL A 6 6.48 -0.82 -4.34
C VAL A 6 6.95 -2.25 -4.18
N ASP A 7 8.21 -2.49 -4.53
CA ASP A 7 8.92 -3.71 -4.17
C ASP A 7 9.25 -3.64 -2.67
N MET A 8 8.58 -4.47 -1.87
CA MET A 8 8.58 -4.35 -0.40
C MET A 8 8.87 -5.67 0.31
N PHE A 9 8.38 -6.78 -0.21
CA PHE A 9 8.49 -8.09 0.42
C PHE A 9 9.42 -9.02 -0.37
N GLU A 10 9.74 -10.18 0.22
CA GLU A 10 10.38 -11.25 -0.55
C GLU A 10 9.47 -11.74 -1.68
N GLU A 11 10.06 -12.23 -2.78
CA GLU A 11 9.31 -12.79 -3.92
C GLU A 11 8.37 -13.94 -3.53
N SER A 12 8.61 -14.60 -2.40
CA SER A 12 7.76 -15.66 -1.85
C SER A 12 6.38 -15.16 -1.42
N VAL A 13 6.24 -13.85 -1.18
CA VAL A 13 4.99 -13.18 -0.82
C VAL A 13 4.25 -12.82 -2.12
N ASP A 14 3.41 -13.73 -2.61
CA ASP A 14 2.72 -13.61 -3.90
C ASP A 14 1.18 -13.57 -3.75
N SER A 15 0.69 -13.06 -2.61
CA SER A 15 -0.75 -12.99 -2.36
C SER A 15 -1.12 -11.91 -1.35
N PRO A 16 -2.24 -11.19 -1.54
CA PRO A 16 -2.75 -10.27 -0.54
C PRO A 16 -3.22 -10.97 0.75
N ALA A 17 -3.42 -12.30 0.71
CA ALA A 17 -3.78 -13.10 1.87
C ALA A 17 -2.55 -13.60 2.66
N HIS A 18 -1.33 -13.34 2.18
CA HIS A 18 -0.12 -13.70 2.92
C HIS A 18 -0.07 -12.93 4.26
N PRO A 19 0.37 -13.55 5.38
CA PRO A 19 0.38 -12.90 6.68
C PRO A 19 1.12 -11.55 6.73
N GLU A 20 2.20 -11.41 5.95
CA GLU A 20 2.94 -10.14 5.85
C GLU A 20 2.17 -9.09 5.07
N ALA A 21 1.56 -9.48 3.94
CA ALA A 21 0.70 -8.61 3.15
C ALA A 21 -0.53 -8.14 3.95
N LEU A 22 -1.13 -9.01 4.76
CA LEU A 22 -2.27 -8.66 5.61
C LEU A 22 -1.91 -7.61 6.67
N LYS A 23 -0.75 -7.74 7.32
CA LYS A 23 -0.27 -6.74 8.29
C LYS A 23 -0.06 -5.39 7.62
N PHE A 24 0.55 -5.37 6.45
CA PHE A 24 0.77 -4.13 5.72
C PHE A 24 -0.53 -3.50 5.24
N ARG A 25 -1.47 -4.32 4.75
CA ARG A 25 -2.82 -3.87 4.39
C ARG A 25 -3.53 -3.20 5.56
N GLN A 26 -3.46 -3.78 6.77
CA GLN A 26 -4.05 -3.17 7.96
C GLN A 26 -3.47 -1.78 8.24
N ILE A 27 -2.15 -1.62 8.12
CA ILE A 27 -1.49 -0.31 8.26
C ILE A 27 -2.02 0.69 7.22
N LEU A 28 -2.17 0.28 5.96
CA LEU A 28 -2.71 1.15 4.92
C LEU A 28 -4.17 1.54 5.19
N GLU A 29 -4.99 0.61 5.68
CA GLU A 29 -6.38 0.86 6.07
C GLU A 29 -6.47 1.83 7.26
N GLU A 30 -5.64 1.66 8.29
CA GLU A 30 -5.54 2.58 9.43
C GLU A 30 -5.15 4.00 8.99
N VAL A 31 -4.16 4.12 8.11
CA VAL A 31 -3.74 5.40 7.53
C VAL A 31 -4.86 6.02 6.67
N ALA A 32 -5.61 5.22 5.91
CA ALA A 32 -6.75 5.73 5.15
C ALA A 32 -7.82 6.32 6.08
N ASP A 33 -8.14 5.63 7.17
CA ASP A 33 -9.12 6.06 8.16
C ASP A 33 -8.73 7.40 8.81
N GLU A 34 -7.45 7.62 9.13
CA GLU A 34 -6.96 8.90 9.68
C GLU A 34 -7.23 10.09 8.76
N TYR A 35 -7.26 9.85 7.45
CA TYR A 35 -7.52 10.85 6.42
C TYR A 35 -8.99 10.89 5.97
N ASN A 36 -9.89 10.11 6.61
CA ASN A 36 -11.27 9.87 6.15
C ASN A 36 -11.35 9.42 4.68
N CYS A 37 -10.42 8.56 4.30
CA CYS A 37 -10.26 8.00 2.96
C CYS A 37 -10.42 6.48 3.02
N SER A 38 -10.48 5.83 1.86
CA SER A 38 -10.56 4.37 1.76
C SER A 38 -9.43 3.81 0.91
N LEU A 39 -8.95 2.62 1.28
CA LEU A 39 -8.10 1.80 0.44
C LEU A 39 -8.95 1.18 -0.69
N ASN A 40 -8.79 1.68 -1.92
CA ASN A 40 -9.58 1.27 -3.07
C ASN A 40 -9.11 -0.04 -3.68
N SER A 41 -7.79 -0.26 -3.70
CA SER A 41 -7.21 -1.48 -4.24
C SER A 41 -5.96 -1.89 -3.46
N PHE A 42 -5.76 -3.19 -3.36
CA PHE A 42 -4.59 -3.80 -2.75
C PHE A 42 -4.32 -5.16 -3.41
N SER A 43 -3.17 -5.31 -4.02
CA SER A 43 -2.69 -6.56 -4.61
C SER A 43 -1.23 -6.77 -4.28
N VAL A 44 -0.82 -8.03 -4.26
CA VAL A 44 0.58 -8.41 -4.09
C VAL A 44 0.91 -9.46 -5.13
N GLU A 45 1.99 -9.23 -5.86
CA GLU A 45 2.53 -10.15 -6.85
C GLU A 45 4.06 -10.19 -6.69
N LYS A 46 4.58 -11.38 -6.40
CA LYS A 46 6.03 -11.67 -6.25
C LYS A 46 6.78 -10.61 -5.43
N GLY A 47 6.31 -10.32 -4.24
CA GLY A 47 6.93 -9.36 -3.32
C GLY A 47 6.64 -7.89 -3.61
N THR A 48 6.10 -7.58 -4.79
CA THR A 48 5.65 -6.23 -5.16
C THR A 48 4.22 -6.00 -4.69
N VAL A 49 4.00 -4.89 -3.97
CA VAL A 49 2.68 -4.46 -3.52
C VAL A 49 2.19 -3.35 -4.43
N SER A 50 0.95 -3.47 -4.90
CA SER A 50 0.25 -2.43 -5.65
C SER A 50 -1.00 -2.00 -4.89
N PHE A 51 -1.16 -0.69 -4.65
CA PHE A 51 -2.30 -0.18 -3.90
C PHE A 51 -2.73 1.22 -4.34
N SER A 52 -3.95 1.61 -4.00
CA SER A 52 -4.47 2.95 -4.25
C SER A 52 -5.48 3.39 -3.19
N PHE A 53 -5.53 4.70 -2.95
CA PHE A 53 -6.54 5.34 -2.11
C PHE A 53 -7.54 6.12 -2.98
N ASP A 54 -8.69 6.46 -2.43
CA ASP A 54 -9.66 7.37 -3.04
C ASP A 54 -9.28 8.87 -2.91
N SER A 55 -8.15 9.17 -2.28
CA SER A 55 -7.64 10.53 -2.06
C SER A 55 -6.27 10.76 -2.70
N ASP A 56 -6.23 11.67 -3.66
CA ASP A 56 -4.99 12.11 -4.31
C ASP A 56 -4.02 12.78 -3.32
N LEU A 57 -4.53 13.44 -2.27
CA LEU A 57 -3.70 14.06 -1.23
C LEU A 57 -2.97 13.00 -0.41
N LEU A 58 -3.69 11.95 0.02
CA LEU A 58 -3.10 10.84 0.76
C LEU A 58 -2.08 10.09 -0.11
N MET A 59 -2.42 9.83 -1.38
CA MET A 59 -1.48 9.24 -2.33
C MET A 59 -0.17 10.04 -2.46
N ALA A 60 -0.26 11.37 -2.55
CA ALA A 60 0.91 12.24 -2.65
C ALA A 60 1.79 12.19 -1.38
N ASP A 61 1.18 12.13 -0.20
CA ASP A 61 1.90 12.04 1.06
C ASP A 61 2.55 10.68 1.27
N VAL A 62 1.88 9.58 0.94
CA VAL A 62 2.48 8.24 0.98
C VAL A 62 3.67 8.13 0.03
N ILE A 63 3.57 8.69 -1.18
CA ILE A 63 4.70 8.73 -2.14
C ILE A 63 5.91 9.48 -1.55
N LYS A 64 5.70 10.56 -0.80
CA LYS A 64 6.81 11.27 -0.14
C LYS A 64 7.48 10.39 0.91
N VAL A 65 6.70 9.75 1.78
CA VAL A 65 7.23 8.85 2.82
C VAL A 65 8.04 7.71 2.21
N LEU A 66 7.53 7.08 1.15
CA LEU A 66 8.22 5.99 0.45
C LEU A 66 9.51 6.43 -0.26
N ARG A 67 9.59 7.68 -0.72
CA ARG A 67 10.80 8.25 -1.36
C ARG A 67 11.84 8.71 -0.34
N ASP A 68 11.40 9.20 0.81
CA ASP A 68 12.27 9.78 1.83
C ASP A 68 12.89 8.73 2.77
N GLY A 69 12.40 7.48 2.75
CA GLY A 69 12.96 6.34 3.50
C GLY A 69 14.31 5.82 2.98
N LYS A 70 15.18 6.70 2.47
CA LYS A 70 16.50 6.36 1.92
C LYS A 70 17.62 6.53 2.94
#